data_AF-A0A7K4J792-F1
#
_entry.id   AF-A0A7K4J792-F1
#
_cell.length_a   1.000
_cell.length_b   1.000
_cell.length_c   1.000
_cell.angle_alpha   90.00
_cell.angle_beta   90.00
_cell.angle_gamma   90.00
#
_symmetry.space_group_name_H-M   'P 1'
#
loop_
_entity.id
_entity.type
_entity.pdbx_description
1 polymer ?
#
loop_
_entity_poly.entity_id
_entity_poly.type
_entity_poly.pdbx_seq_one_letter_code
_entity_poly.pdbx_strand_id
1 'polypeptide(L)'
;RLPAPLLVLALGAAVGGSSGPVTCGSVVKLLNVRHNVRLHSHDVRYGSGSGQQSVTGVAAADDGNSYWRVRGRTAADCDRGTPVRCGQAIRLTHLGTGRNLHSHRFSSPLSGNQ
;
A
#
# COMPACT_ATOMS: atom_id res chain seq x y z
N ARG A 1 -16.43 10.42 47.54
CA ARG A 1 -16.57 9.12 46.84
C ARG A 1 -17.17 9.43 45.47
N LEU A 2 -16.33 9.44 44.42
CA LEU A 2 -16.74 9.77 43.05
C LEU A 2 -17.23 8.49 42.33
N PRO A 3 -18.28 8.52 41.49
CA PRO A 3 -18.66 7.36 40.71
C PRO A 3 -17.71 7.21 39.51
N ALA A 4 -17.18 6.00 39.32
CA ALA A 4 -16.37 5.64 38.16
C ALA A 4 -17.19 5.75 36.86
N PRO A 5 -16.60 6.18 35.74
CA PRO A 5 -17.30 6.21 34.47
C PRO A 5 -17.50 4.78 33.97
N LEU A 6 -18.77 4.44 33.71
CA LEU A 6 -19.16 3.16 33.12
C LEU A 6 -18.72 3.14 31.64
N LEU A 7 -17.60 2.46 31.34
CA LEU A 7 -17.17 2.23 29.97
C LEU A 7 -18.06 1.11 29.37
N VAL A 8 -19.05 1.50 28.58
CA VAL A 8 -19.87 0.56 27.82
C VAL A 8 -19.10 0.12 26.58
N LEU A 9 -18.56 -1.10 26.60
CA LEU A 9 -17.98 -1.73 25.42
C LEU A 9 -19.11 -2.35 24.59
N ALA A 10 -19.57 -1.65 23.55
CA ALA A 10 -20.50 -2.23 22.59
C ALA A 10 -19.76 -3.26 21.72
N LEU A 11 -19.99 -4.55 21.96
CA LEU A 11 -19.59 -5.60 21.02
C LEU A 11 -20.48 -5.50 19.79
N GLY A 12 -19.99 -4.84 18.75
CA GLY A 12 -20.59 -4.89 17.41
C GLY A 12 -20.45 -6.30 16.83
N ALA A 13 -21.55 -6.88 16.37
CA ALA A 13 -21.53 -8.13 15.61
C ALA A 13 -20.67 -7.95 14.36
N ALA A 14 -19.68 -8.82 14.16
CA ALA A 14 -18.92 -8.89 12.94
C ALA A 14 -19.81 -9.43 11.82
N VAL A 15 -20.40 -8.52 11.04
CA VAL A 15 -21.01 -8.90 9.76
C VAL A 15 -19.92 -9.50 8.88
N GLY A 16 -20.16 -10.73 8.39
CA GLY A 16 -19.28 -11.40 7.43
C GLY A 16 -19.12 -10.50 6.20
N GLY A 17 -17.99 -9.82 6.13
CA GLY A 17 -17.83 -8.66 5.28
C GLY A 17 -17.80 -9.03 3.81
N SER A 18 -18.77 -8.53 3.05
CA SER A 18 -18.45 -8.09 1.69
C SER A 18 -17.23 -7.17 1.81
N SER A 19 -16.13 -7.50 1.14
CA SER A 19 -14.95 -6.64 1.14
C SER A 19 -15.37 -5.26 0.67
N GLY A 20 -15.37 -4.29 1.60
CA GLY A 20 -15.69 -2.91 1.28
C GLY A 20 -14.73 -2.35 0.22
N PRO A 21 -15.08 -1.22 -0.41
CA PRO A 21 -14.23 -0.62 -1.42
C PRO A 21 -12.85 -0.26 -0.83
N VAL A 22 -11.81 -0.29 -1.68
CA VAL A 22 -10.53 0.34 -1.32
C VAL A 22 -10.76 1.85 -1.21
N THR A 23 -10.26 2.45 -0.13
CA THR A 23 -10.43 3.87 0.14
C THR A 23 -9.09 4.57 0.22
N CYS A 24 -9.12 5.89 0.08
CA CYS A 24 -7.96 6.72 0.36
C CYS A 24 -7.55 6.53 1.83
N GLY A 25 -6.25 6.32 2.07
CA GLY A 25 -5.72 5.96 3.37
C GLY A 25 -5.80 4.48 3.74
N SER A 26 -6.43 3.62 2.93
CA SER A 26 -6.30 2.17 3.10
C SER A 26 -4.83 1.74 3.04
N VAL A 27 -4.46 0.76 3.87
CA VAL A 27 -3.18 0.06 3.81
C VAL A 27 -3.44 -1.31 3.21
N VAL A 28 -2.75 -1.64 2.13
CA VAL A 28 -2.99 -2.84 1.33
C VAL A 28 -1.70 -3.58 1.03
N LYS A 29 -1.81 -4.88 0.73
CA LYS A 29 -0.77 -5.65 0.03
C LYS A 29 -1.26 -5.95 -1.38
N LEU A 30 -0.43 -5.72 -2.40
CA LEU A 30 -0.79 -6.00 -3.79
C LEU A 30 -0.22 -7.35 -4.21
N LEU A 31 -1.10 -8.33 -4.47
CA LEU A 31 -0.72 -9.67 -4.91
C LEU A 31 -0.69 -9.76 -6.44
N ASN A 32 0.44 -10.20 -7.00
CA ASN A 32 0.47 -10.70 -8.37
C ASN A 32 -0.10 -12.12 -8.40
N VAL A 33 -1.30 -12.28 -8.97
CA VAL A 33 -2.04 -13.55 -8.98
C VAL A 33 -1.39 -14.65 -9.83
N ARG A 34 -0.56 -14.29 -10.81
CA ARG A 34 0.12 -15.26 -11.69
C ARG A 34 1.32 -15.91 -10.99
N HIS A 35 2.09 -15.10 -10.26
CA HIS A 35 3.35 -15.54 -9.64
C HIS A 35 3.24 -15.74 -8.13
N ASN A 36 2.07 -15.43 -7.54
CA ASN A 36 1.81 -15.53 -6.11
C ASN A 36 2.83 -14.78 -5.23
N VAL A 37 3.26 -13.61 -5.69
CA VAL A 37 4.18 -12.72 -4.98
C VAL A 37 3.54 -11.36 -4.72
N ARG A 38 3.92 -10.71 -3.62
CA ARG A 38 3.41 -9.39 -3.21
C ARG A 38 4.38 -8.29 -3.57
N LEU A 39 3.84 -7.14 -3.99
CA LEU A 39 4.64 -5.93 -4.20
C LEU A 39 5.36 -5.57 -2.91
N HIS A 40 6.67 -5.46 -2.99
CA HIS A 40 7.56 -5.34 -1.83
C HIS A 40 8.65 -4.30 -2.11
N SER A 41 9.12 -3.63 -1.06
CA SER A 41 10.28 -2.73 -1.12
C SER A 41 11.04 -2.74 0.19
N HIS A 42 12.30 -2.32 0.17
CA HIS A 42 13.20 -2.33 1.33
C HIS A 42 14.33 -1.33 1.11
N ASP A 43 15.17 -1.09 2.12
CA ASP A 43 16.25 -0.09 2.01
C ASP A 43 17.49 -0.60 1.25
N VAL A 44 17.27 -1.14 0.05
CA VAL A 44 18.31 -1.45 -0.94
C VAL A 44 17.95 -0.72 -2.23
N ARG A 45 18.98 -0.29 -2.96
CA ARG A 45 18.86 0.46 -4.22
C ARG A 45 19.27 -0.42 -5.39
N TYR A 46 18.78 -0.12 -6.59
CA TYR A 46 19.33 -0.74 -7.80
C TYR A 46 20.78 -0.27 -8.03
N GLY A 47 21.62 -1.16 -8.54
CA GLY A 47 23.00 -0.83 -8.96
C GLY A 47 23.11 -0.26 -10.38
N SER A 48 21.98 -0.15 -11.10
CA SER A 48 21.88 0.32 -12.47
C SER A 48 20.62 1.17 -12.67
N GLY A 49 20.40 1.66 -13.89
CA GLY A 49 19.25 2.51 -14.20
C GLY A 49 19.31 3.82 -13.40
N SER A 50 18.24 4.13 -12.67
CA SER A 50 18.17 5.36 -11.88
C SER A 50 18.90 5.31 -10.53
N GLY A 51 19.34 4.13 -10.09
CA GLY A 51 19.96 3.94 -8.77
C GLY A 51 19.02 4.18 -7.59
N GLN A 52 17.71 4.32 -7.83
CA GLN A 52 16.73 4.54 -6.76
C GLN A 52 16.41 3.24 -6.00
N GLN A 53 15.64 3.37 -4.91
CA GLN A 53 15.20 2.23 -4.10
C GLN A 53 14.56 1.15 -4.96
N SER A 54 14.92 -0.11 -4.71
CA SER A 54 14.39 -1.25 -5.43
C SER A 54 12.95 -1.56 -5.03
N VAL A 55 12.19 -2.09 -5.99
CA VAL A 55 10.85 -2.63 -5.81
C VAL A 55 10.83 -4.03 -6.41
N THR A 56 10.34 -5.01 -5.66
CA THR A 56 10.39 -6.43 -6.03
C THR A 56 9.07 -7.14 -5.72
N GLY A 57 9.01 -8.44 -6.02
CA GLY A 57 7.97 -9.34 -5.56
C GLY A 57 8.51 -10.31 -4.51
N VAL A 58 7.79 -10.51 -3.40
CA VAL A 58 8.14 -11.49 -2.35
C VAL A 58 7.01 -12.50 -2.13
N ALA A 59 7.36 -13.77 -1.87
CA ALA A 59 6.37 -14.83 -1.62
C ALA A 59 5.78 -14.78 -0.20
N ALA A 60 6.56 -14.30 0.79
CA ALA A 60 6.14 -14.19 2.19
C ALA A 60 4.87 -13.34 2.33
N ALA A 61 3.80 -13.93 2.87
CA ALA A 61 2.48 -13.31 2.88
C ALA A 61 2.32 -12.26 3.99
N ASP A 62 3.01 -12.47 5.10
CA ASP A 62 2.98 -11.71 6.35
C ASP A 62 4.05 -10.60 6.40
N ASP A 63 5.02 -10.61 5.48
CA ASP A 63 6.08 -9.59 5.38
C ASP A 63 5.54 -8.14 5.45
N GLY A 64 6.10 -7.37 6.38
CA GLY A 64 5.67 -5.99 6.67
C GLY A 64 6.12 -4.98 5.59
N ASN A 65 7.19 -5.30 4.87
CA ASN A 65 7.70 -4.54 3.74
C ASN A 65 6.85 -4.72 2.46
N SER A 66 5.70 -5.38 2.58
CA SER A 66 4.70 -5.53 1.53
C SER A 66 3.48 -4.62 1.74
N TYR A 67 3.48 -3.75 2.75
CA TYR A 67 2.39 -2.81 3.02
C TYR A 67 2.54 -1.48 2.26
N TRP A 68 1.50 -1.10 1.55
CA TRP A 68 1.40 0.13 0.76
C TRP A 68 0.17 0.93 1.18
N ARG A 69 0.37 2.21 1.47
CA ARG A 69 -0.73 3.16 1.74
C ARG A 69 -1.22 3.78 0.44
N VAL A 70 -2.53 3.76 0.26
CA VAL A 70 -3.22 4.44 -0.85
C VAL A 70 -3.39 5.92 -0.53
N ARG A 71 -3.01 6.80 -1.47
CA ARG A 71 -3.15 8.26 -1.35
C ARG A 71 -3.66 8.88 -2.65
N GLY A 72 -4.15 10.13 -2.57
CA GLY A 72 -4.54 10.90 -3.75
C GLY A 72 -3.33 11.27 -4.60
N ARG A 73 -3.57 11.79 -5.81
CA ARG A 73 -2.50 12.28 -6.70
C ARG A 73 -1.76 13.47 -6.07
N THR A 74 -0.54 13.76 -6.52
CA THR A 74 0.29 14.83 -5.92
C THR A 74 -0.40 16.21 -5.93
N ALA A 75 -1.10 16.56 -7.01
CA ALA A 75 -1.78 17.85 -7.16
C ALA A 75 -3.12 17.94 -6.40
N ALA A 76 -3.67 16.81 -5.94
CA ALA A 76 -4.96 16.73 -5.27
C ALA A 76 -4.99 15.48 -4.38
N ASP A 77 -4.75 15.68 -3.08
CA ASP A 77 -4.89 14.59 -2.11
C ASP A 77 -6.38 14.23 -1.93
N CYS A 78 -6.66 13.08 -1.31
CA CYS A 78 -8.02 12.66 -0.99
C CYS A 78 -8.23 12.48 0.51
N ASP A 79 -9.47 12.67 0.94
CA ASP A 79 -9.87 12.45 2.32
C ASP A 79 -9.86 10.97 2.67
N ARG A 80 -9.43 10.66 3.89
CA ARG A 80 -9.39 9.27 4.37
C ARG A 80 -10.80 8.68 4.35
N GLY A 81 -10.93 7.46 3.83
CA GLY A 81 -12.22 6.78 3.72
C GLY A 81 -12.99 7.08 2.43
N THR A 82 -12.55 8.04 1.62
CA THR A 82 -13.14 8.24 0.28
C THR A 82 -12.84 7.04 -0.62
N PRO A 83 -13.86 6.38 -1.22
CA PRO A 83 -13.64 5.25 -2.13
C PRO A 83 -12.80 5.64 -3.35
N VAL A 84 -11.83 4.78 -3.70
CA VAL A 84 -11.04 4.93 -4.92
C VAL A 84 -11.84 4.40 -6.10
N ARG A 85 -12.01 5.22 -7.13
CA ARG A 85 -12.75 4.85 -8.34
C ARG A 85 -11.84 4.20 -9.37
N CYS A 86 -12.41 3.33 -10.21
CA CYS A 86 -11.72 2.82 -11.38
C CYS A 86 -11.25 3.97 -12.28
N GLY A 87 -10.02 3.91 -12.78
CA GLY A 87 -9.40 4.98 -13.58
C GLY A 87 -8.91 6.19 -12.80
N GLN A 88 -9.15 6.26 -11.48
CA GLN A 88 -8.65 7.35 -10.65
C GLN A 88 -7.14 7.23 -10.45
N ALA A 89 -6.41 8.30 -10.73
CA ALA A 89 -4.99 8.39 -10.43
C ALA A 89 -4.77 8.45 -8.91
N ILE A 90 -3.94 7.55 -8.40
CA ILE A 90 -3.56 7.44 -6.99
C ILE A 90 -2.04 7.38 -6.84
N ARG A 91 -1.56 7.49 -5.61
CA ARG A 91 -0.20 7.12 -5.23
C ARG A 91 -0.23 5.93 -4.29
N LEU A 92 0.74 5.04 -4.44
CA LEU A 92 1.04 3.97 -3.50
C LEU A 92 2.32 4.33 -2.76
N THR A 93 2.24 4.55 -1.46
CA THR A 93 3.39 4.88 -0.61
C THR A 93 3.77 3.65 0.21
N HIS A 94 5.00 3.19 0.08
CA HIS A 94 5.52 2.07 0.88
C HIS A 94 5.60 2.49 2.36
N LEU A 95 5.01 1.72 3.26
CA LEU A 95 4.96 2.10 4.68
C LEU A 95 6.33 2.09 5.35
N GLY A 96 7.18 1.09 5.06
CA GLY A 96 8.46 0.95 5.73
C GLY A 96 9.44 2.07 5.41
N THR A 97 9.37 2.64 4.20
CA THR A 97 10.38 3.61 3.71
C THR A 97 9.80 5.01 3.42
N GLY A 98 8.47 5.15 3.41
CA GLY A 98 7.79 6.40 3.06
C GLY A 98 7.92 6.81 1.58
N ARG A 99 8.56 5.99 0.74
CA ARG A 99 8.78 6.28 -0.69
C ARG A 99 7.56 5.87 -1.51
N ASN A 100 7.33 6.56 -2.64
CA ASN A 100 6.22 6.23 -3.54
C ASN A 100 6.66 5.18 -4.56
N LEU A 101 5.73 4.32 -4.97
CA LEU A 101 5.87 3.53 -6.18
C LEU A 101 6.04 4.49 -7.36
N HIS A 102 7.11 4.30 -8.12
CA HIS A 102 7.54 5.23 -9.15
C HIS A 102 8.06 4.48 -10.37
N SER A 103 7.89 5.08 -11.54
CA SER A 103 8.53 4.68 -12.79
C SER A 103 8.93 5.93 -13.57
N HIS A 104 9.88 5.78 -14.48
CA HIS A 104 10.48 6.84 -15.30
C HIS A 104 11.19 6.21 -16.51
N ARG A 105 11.86 7.04 -17.33
CA ARG A 105 12.55 6.59 -18.55
C ARG A 105 13.94 6.02 -18.25
N PHE A 106 13.99 4.91 -17.52
CA PHE A 106 15.19 4.11 -17.27
C PHE A 106 14.91 2.63 -17.49
N SER A 107 15.87 1.91 -18.04
CA SER A 107 15.76 0.46 -18.25
C SER A 107 15.74 -0.31 -16.93
N SER A 108 14.86 -1.30 -16.83
CA SER A 108 14.79 -2.21 -15.68
C SER A 108 16.06 -3.06 -15.59
N PRO A 109 16.50 -3.43 -14.37
CA PRO A 109 17.83 -4.01 -14.14
C PRO A 109 18.02 -5.42 -14.72
N LEU A 110 16.94 -6.18 -14.96
CA LEU A 110 17.02 -7.58 -15.41
C LEU A 110 16.47 -7.80 -16.81
N SER A 111 15.38 -7.11 -17.18
CA SER A 111 14.70 -7.33 -18.46
C SER A 111 14.84 -6.17 -19.44
N GLY A 112 15.43 -5.04 -19.03
CA GLY A 112 15.56 -3.86 -19.87
C GLY A 112 14.23 -3.16 -20.19
N ASN A 113 13.13 -3.53 -19.54
CA ASN A 113 11.80 -2.95 -19.75
C ASN A 113 11.68 -1.54 -19.16
N GLN A 114 10.57 -0.86 -19.47
CA GLN A 114 10.14 0.41 -18.87
C GLN A 114 8.73 0.29 -18.27
#